data_AF-A0A973B062-F1
#
_entry.id   AF-A0A973B062-F1
#
_cell.length_a   1.000
_cell.length_b   1.000
_cell.length_c   1.000
_cell.angle_alpha   90.00
_cell.angle_beta   90.00
_cell.angle_gamma   90.00
#
_symmetry.space_group_name_H-M   'P 1'
#
loop_
_entity.id
_entity.type
_entity.pdbx_description
1 polymer ?
#
loop_
_entity_poly.entity_id
_entity_poly.type
_entity_poly.pdbx_seq_one_letter_code
_entity_poly.pdbx_strand_id
1 'polypeptide(L)'
;APPRATSLVAVQIPSYGGDTQFVDVRQAYDDLDVDLKNRIKNLRSLHVHGSSRSPRSFAKLSPEAAALIPRTIQPVVIRHPGSGRPALYLNTGRMEGIEGMALDDGFQLIEQLYLHATQAKYEYRHQWRVGDLVIWDNRSVMHQANADYDPREYRYLYRIMIAGSPIEPAFT
;
A
#
# COMPACT_ATOMS: atom_id res chain seq x y z
N ALA A 1 -6.52 -6.66 -12.12
CA ALA A 1 -5.33 -5.80 -11.90
C ALA A 1 -5.64 -4.75 -10.82
N PRO A 2 -4.67 -4.38 -9.96
CA PRO A 2 -4.90 -3.39 -8.90
C PRO A 2 -5.24 -1.98 -9.45
N PRO A 3 -6.10 -1.19 -8.78
CA PRO A 3 -6.48 0.14 -9.26
C PRO A 3 -5.25 1.06 -9.40
N ARG A 4 -5.21 1.87 -10.45
CA ARG A 4 -4.08 2.80 -10.70
C ARG A 4 -4.13 4.04 -9.80
N ALA A 5 -5.34 4.47 -9.46
CA ALA A 5 -5.55 5.63 -8.62
C ALA A 5 -6.81 5.46 -7.79
N THR A 6 -6.84 6.14 -6.66
CA THR A 6 -8.03 6.27 -5.82
C THR A 6 -8.33 7.75 -5.66
N SER A 7 -9.61 8.08 -5.61
CA SER A 7 -10.09 9.41 -5.25
C SER A 7 -11.03 9.33 -4.06
N LEU A 8 -10.98 10.37 -3.23
CA LEU A 8 -11.89 10.60 -2.13
C LEU A 8 -12.44 12.02 -2.19
N VAL A 9 -13.75 12.15 -1.98
CA VAL A 9 -14.44 13.44 -1.82
C VAL A 9 -14.93 13.56 -0.40
N ALA A 10 -14.48 14.59 0.32
CA ALA A 10 -14.88 14.84 1.70
C ALA A 10 -16.28 15.47 1.77
N VAL A 11 -17.23 14.76 2.40
CA VAL A 11 -18.61 15.23 2.60
C VAL A 11 -18.81 15.71 4.03
N GLN A 12 -18.30 14.95 4.99
CA GLN A 12 -18.30 15.31 6.40
C GLN A 12 -16.99 14.85 7.03
N ILE A 13 -16.38 15.71 7.82
CA ILE A 13 -15.12 15.44 8.51
C ILE A 13 -15.27 15.77 9.99
N PRO A 14 -14.51 15.09 10.87
CA PRO A 14 -14.41 15.46 12.28
C PRO A 14 -13.86 16.89 12.45
N SER A 15 -14.10 17.49 13.61
CA SER A 15 -13.56 18.81 13.95
C SER A 15 -12.03 18.83 14.07
N TYR A 16 -11.42 17.68 14.40
CA TYR A 16 -9.99 17.47 14.44
C TYR A 16 -9.64 16.02 14.08
N GLY A 17 -8.51 15.80 13.42
CA GLY A 17 -8.04 14.47 13.03
C GLY A 17 -8.86 13.84 11.90
N GLY A 18 -8.78 12.52 11.75
CA GLY A 18 -9.43 11.84 10.61
C GLY A 18 -8.69 12.05 9.29
N ASP A 19 -7.42 12.42 9.38
CA ASP A 19 -6.56 12.71 8.24
C ASP A 19 -6.26 11.46 7.42
N THR A 20 -5.67 11.65 6.26
CA THR A 20 -5.08 10.56 5.49
C THR A 20 -3.59 10.78 5.35
N GLN A 21 -2.81 9.82 5.86
CA GLN A 21 -1.37 9.78 5.67
C GLN A 21 -1.04 9.07 4.37
N PHE A 22 -0.04 9.59 3.69
CA PHE A 22 0.55 9.05 2.49
C PHE A 22 2.06 8.93 2.72
N VAL A 23 2.69 7.93 2.11
CA VAL A 23 4.15 7.85 2.04
C VAL A 23 4.60 7.66 0.59
N ASP A 24 5.62 8.39 0.15
CA ASP A 24 6.18 8.25 -1.21
C ASP A 24 7.09 7.02 -1.29
N VAL A 25 6.57 5.95 -1.89
CA VAL A 25 7.29 4.68 -2.03
C VAL A 25 8.35 4.68 -3.14
N ARG A 26 8.41 5.75 -3.95
CA ARG A 26 9.50 5.96 -4.92
C ARG A 26 10.69 6.57 -4.21
N GLN A 27 10.47 7.62 -3.41
CA GLN A 27 11.54 8.22 -2.61
C GLN A 27 12.08 7.21 -1.59
N ALA A 28 11.21 6.42 -0.96
CA ALA A 28 11.64 5.34 -0.08
C ALA A 28 12.54 4.33 -0.81
N TYR A 29 12.25 3.98 -2.07
CA TYR A 29 13.13 3.13 -2.87
C TYR A 29 14.47 3.82 -3.17
N ASP A 30 14.44 5.07 -3.62
CA ASP A 30 15.63 5.84 -3.99
C ASP A 30 16.62 5.99 -2.82
N ASP A 31 16.12 6.03 -1.59
CA ASP A 31 16.92 6.15 -0.36
C ASP A 31 17.46 4.82 0.20
N LEU A 32 17.08 3.66 -0.36
CA LEU A 32 17.65 2.38 0.05
C LEU A 32 19.15 2.31 -0.27
N ASP A 33 19.91 1.63 0.59
CA ASP A 33 21.30 1.30 0.29
C ASP A 33 21.42 0.35 -0.92
N VAL A 34 22.61 0.32 -1.52
CA VAL A 34 22.86 -0.41 -2.77
C VAL A 34 22.70 -1.92 -2.59
N ASP A 35 23.08 -2.46 -1.42
CA ASP A 35 23.01 -3.89 -1.15
C ASP A 35 21.56 -4.36 -1.05
N LEU A 36 20.72 -3.61 -0.35
CA LEU A 36 19.31 -3.89 -0.21
C LEU A 36 18.58 -3.71 -1.54
N LYS A 37 18.90 -2.67 -2.34
CA LYS A 37 18.39 -2.54 -3.72
C LYS A 37 18.73 -3.76 -4.56
N ASN A 38 19.99 -4.22 -4.51
CA ASN A 38 20.44 -5.40 -5.25
C ASN A 38 19.75 -6.68 -4.79
N ARG A 39 19.50 -6.81 -3.48
CA ARG A 39 18.78 -7.94 -2.90
C ARG A 39 17.34 -8.02 -3.36
N ILE A 40 16.63 -6.88 -3.45
CA ILE A 40 15.16 -6.88 -3.67
C ILE A 40 14.74 -6.70 -5.13
N LYS A 41 15.62 -6.23 -6.02
CA LYS A 41 15.26 -5.77 -7.37
C LYS A 41 14.42 -6.75 -8.20
N ASN A 42 14.66 -8.06 -8.03
CA ASN A 42 13.99 -9.13 -8.77
C ASN A 42 13.10 -10.00 -7.88
N LEU A 43 12.93 -9.65 -6.60
CA LEU A 43 12.09 -10.42 -5.69
C LEU A 43 10.61 -10.21 -6.02
N ARG A 44 9.84 -11.26 -5.74
CA ARG A 44 8.40 -11.30 -5.98
C ARG A 44 7.70 -11.75 -4.72
N SER A 45 6.65 -11.05 -4.34
CA SER A 45 5.84 -11.32 -3.17
C SER A 45 4.52 -11.99 -3.53
N LEU A 46 4.06 -12.87 -2.64
CA LEU A 46 2.75 -13.48 -2.71
C LEU A 46 1.71 -12.56 -2.08
N HIS A 47 0.74 -12.10 -2.87
CA HIS A 47 -0.38 -11.28 -2.41
C HIS A 47 -1.64 -12.13 -2.24
N VAL A 48 -2.24 -12.07 -1.06
CA VAL A 48 -3.46 -12.79 -0.64
C VAL A 48 -4.54 -11.82 -0.15
N HIS A 49 -5.74 -12.31 0.15
CA HIS A 49 -6.81 -11.48 0.71
C HIS A 49 -6.44 -10.94 2.10
N GLY A 50 -6.17 -11.80 3.07
CA GLY A 50 -5.69 -11.38 4.38
C GLY A 50 -4.42 -12.14 4.65
N SER A 51 -3.32 -11.42 4.82
CA SER A 51 -2.08 -12.07 5.25
C SER A 51 -2.26 -12.63 6.66
N SER A 52 -1.66 -13.79 6.93
CA SER A 52 -1.55 -14.37 8.27
C SER A 52 -0.82 -13.45 9.27
N ARG A 53 -0.01 -12.51 8.76
CA ARG A 53 0.73 -11.51 9.54
C ARG A 53 0.12 -10.10 9.43
N SER A 54 -1.09 -9.96 8.89
CA SER A 54 -1.74 -8.66 8.77
C SER A 54 -1.92 -8.00 10.15
N PRO A 55 -1.53 -6.73 10.33
CA PRO A 55 -1.80 -5.99 11.56
C PRO A 55 -3.28 -5.60 11.70
N ARG A 56 -4.09 -5.83 10.66
CA ARG A 56 -5.51 -5.51 10.62
C ARG A 56 -6.35 -6.77 10.49
N SER A 57 -7.46 -6.79 11.22
CA SER A 57 -8.53 -7.77 11.03
C SER A 57 -9.25 -7.52 9.72
N PHE A 58 -9.33 -8.54 8.87
CA PHE A 58 -10.19 -8.53 7.69
C PHE A 58 -11.55 -9.13 8.03
N ALA A 59 -12.58 -8.72 7.29
CA ALA A 59 -13.87 -9.38 7.36
C ALA A 59 -13.69 -10.87 7.04
N LYS A 60 -14.26 -11.75 7.88
CA LYS A 60 -14.24 -13.18 7.60
C LYS A 60 -15.07 -13.45 6.35
N LEU A 61 -14.42 -13.97 5.33
CA LEU A 61 -15.08 -14.46 4.13
C LEU A 61 -15.56 -15.89 4.38
N SER A 62 -16.66 -16.27 3.72
CA SER A 62 -17.01 -17.68 3.64
C SER A 62 -15.93 -18.44 2.86
N PRO A 63 -15.77 -19.77 3.07
CA PRO A 63 -14.82 -20.56 2.31
C PRO A 63 -14.99 -20.43 0.80
N GLU A 64 -16.24 -20.37 0.32
CA GLU A 64 -16.56 -20.20 -1.11
C GLU A 64 -16.10 -18.83 -1.62
N ALA A 65 -16.37 -17.77 -0.86
CA ALA A 65 -15.94 -16.42 -1.23
C ALA A 65 -14.40 -16.29 -1.19
N ALA A 66 -13.74 -16.92 -0.22
CA ALA A 66 -12.29 -16.93 -0.12
C ALA A 66 -11.62 -17.67 -1.30
N ALA A 67 -12.20 -18.79 -1.74
CA ALA A 67 -11.71 -19.57 -2.87
C ALA A 67 -11.74 -18.80 -4.21
N LEU A 68 -12.62 -17.81 -4.34
CA LEU A 68 -12.70 -16.94 -5.52
C LEU A 68 -11.63 -15.84 -5.54
N ILE A 69 -10.90 -15.62 -4.44
CA ILE A 69 -9.91 -14.55 -4.39
C ILE A 69 -8.56 -15.07 -4.88
N PRO A 70 -8.04 -14.54 -6.00
CA PRO A 70 -6.79 -15.02 -6.54
C PRO A 70 -5.63 -14.69 -5.60
N ARG A 71 -4.81 -15.70 -5.34
CA ARG A 71 -3.45 -15.49 -4.86
C ARG A 71 -2.62 -14.99 -6.03
N THR A 72 -1.97 -13.84 -5.91
CA THR A 72 -1.23 -13.25 -7.03
C THR A 72 0.21 -12.99 -6.66
N ILE A 73 1.12 -13.30 -7.56
CA ILE A 73 2.53 -12.97 -7.41
C ILE A 73 2.76 -11.59 -8.03
N GLN A 74 3.37 -10.69 -7.26
CA GLN A 74 3.70 -9.34 -7.69
C GLN A 74 5.17 -9.04 -7.42
N PRO A 75 5.87 -8.26 -8.26
CA PRO A 75 7.24 -7.84 -7.95
C PRO A 75 7.26 -6.91 -6.73
N VAL A 76 8.32 -7.03 -5.93
CA VAL A 76 8.55 -6.16 -4.75
C VAL A 76 8.94 -4.75 -5.18
N VAL A 77 9.59 -4.61 -6.35
CA VAL A 77 9.94 -3.32 -6.95
C VAL A 77 9.25 -3.19 -8.31
N ILE A 78 8.39 -2.18 -8.43
CA ILE A 78 7.57 -1.97 -9.62
C ILE A 78 8.10 -0.85 -10.49
N ARG A 79 7.89 -0.98 -11.80
CA ARG A 79 8.06 0.13 -12.74
C ARG A 79 6.80 0.99 -12.72
N HIS A 80 6.94 2.26 -12.34
CA HIS A 80 5.82 3.18 -12.46
C HIS A 80 5.45 3.39 -13.95
N PRO A 81 4.18 3.19 -14.37
CA PRO A 81 3.82 3.12 -15.79
C PRO A 81 4.00 4.43 -16.56
N GLY A 82 3.88 5.60 -15.91
CA GLY A 82 4.09 6.90 -16.54
C GLY A 82 5.56 7.33 -16.57
N SER A 83 6.18 7.51 -15.39
CA SER A 83 7.56 8.00 -15.25
C SER A 83 8.66 6.96 -15.46
N GLY A 84 8.35 5.66 -15.43
CA GLY A 84 9.36 4.60 -15.42
C GLY A 84 10.18 4.50 -14.13
N ARG A 85 9.96 5.37 -13.13
CA ARG A 85 10.68 5.34 -11.86
C ARG A 85 10.37 4.06 -11.09
N PRO A 86 11.38 3.40 -10.49
CA PRO A 86 11.14 2.30 -9.56
C PRO A 86 10.35 2.76 -8.32
N ALA A 87 9.54 1.87 -7.76
CA ALA A 87 8.84 2.09 -6.50
C ALA A 87 8.73 0.80 -5.70
N LEU A 88 8.75 0.89 -4.37
CA LEU A 88 8.43 -0.25 -3.50
C LEU A 88 6.93 -0.57 -3.59
N TYR A 89 6.59 -1.83 -3.81
CA TYR A 89 5.20 -2.29 -3.89
C TYR A 89 4.84 -3.12 -2.67
N LEU A 90 4.53 -2.42 -1.59
CA LEU A 90 4.34 -3.01 -0.27
C LEU A 90 2.87 -2.93 0.18
N ASN A 91 2.41 -3.99 0.84
CA ASN A 91 1.13 -4.01 1.55
C ASN A 91 1.14 -5.11 2.62
N THR A 92 1.39 -4.76 3.87
CA THR A 92 1.46 -5.70 5.00
C THR A 92 0.16 -6.48 5.24
N GLY A 93 -0.98 -5.94 4.82
CA GLY A 93 -2.26 -6.65 4.89
C GLY A 93 -2.44 -7.72 3.81
N ARG A 94 -1.63 -7.69 2.74
CA ARG A 94 -1.78 -8.56 1.57
C ARG A 94 -0.56 -9.44 1.29
N MET A 95 0.66 -9.05 1.68
CA MET A 95 1.88 -9.81 1.40
C MET A 95 2.05 -10.96 2.39
N GLU A 96 2.03 -12.21 1.89
CA GLU A 96 2.13 -13.44 2.68
C GLU A 96 3.54 -14.05 2.70
N GLY A 97 4.44 -13.54 1.87
CA GLY A 97 5.80 -14.05 1.76
C GLY A 97 6.47 -13.63 0.47
N ILE A 98 7.72 -14.07 0.30
CA ILE A 98 8.55 -13.80 -0.89
C ILE A 98 8.88 -15.15 -1.54
N GLU A 99 8.75 -15.22 -2.86
CA GLU A 99 9.09 -16.43 -3.62
C GLU A 99 10.56 -16.84 -3.43
N GLY A 100 10.78 -18.14 -3.20
CA GLY A 100 12.13 -18.69 -3.01
C GLY A 100 12.75 -18.40 -1.64
N MET A 101 12.02 -17.79 -0.70
CA MET A 101 12.47 -17.55 0.67
C MET A 101 11.70 -18.40 1.69
N ALA A 102 12.33 -18.72 2.81
CA ALA A 102 11.60 -19.24 3.96
C ALA A 102 10.58 -18.20 4.45
N LEU A 103 9.46 -18.66 5.01
CA LEU A 103 8.33 -17.82 5.38
C LEU A 103 8.77 -16.66 6.30
N ASP A 104 9.48 -16.99 7.39
CA ASP A 104 9.92 -16.00 8.38
C ASP A 104 10.97 -15.03 7.81
N ASP A 105 11.92 -15.51 7.01
CA ASP A 105 12.91 -14.64 6.34
C ASP A 105 12.24 -13.66 5.37
N GLY A 106 11.24 -14.13 4.63
CA GLY A 106 10.44 -13.31 3.72
C GLY A 106 9.68 -12.23 4.47
N PHE A 107 9.07 -12.57 5.60
CA PHE A 107 8.37 -11.60 6.45
C PHE A 107 9.31 -10.58 7.10
N GLN A 108 10.47 -11.00 7.59
CA GLN A 108 11.47 -10.08 8.13
C GLN A 108 11.91 -9.05 7.09
N LEU A 109 12.11 -9.49 5.83
CA LEU A 109 12.43 -8.56 4.75
C LEU A 109 11.26 -7.61 4.42
N ILE A 110 10.03 -8.11 4.39
CA ILE A 110 8.83 -7.26 4.17
C ILE A 110 8.72 -6.21 5.29
N GLU A 111 8.92 -6.62 6.54
CA GLU A 111 8.87 -5.73 7.71
C GLU A 111 9.99 -4.68 7.66
N GLN A 112 11.22 -5.08 7.33
CA GLN A 112 12.35 -4.16 7.14
C GLN A 112 12.02 -3.08 6.08
N LEU A 113 11.49 -3.49 4.92
CA LEU A 113 11.11 -2.57 3.84
C LEU A 113 9.94 -1.67 4.25
N TYR A 114 8.98 -2.20 5.00
CA TYR A 114 7.83 -1.44 5.48
C TYR A 114 8.28 -0.37 6.49
N LEU A 115 9.05 -0.75 7.51
CA LEU A 115 9.58 0.18 8.52
C LEU A 115 10.41 1.30 7.89
N HIS A 116 11.20 0.99 6.86
CA HIS A 116 11.90 2.01 6.07
C HIS A 116 10.91 2.92 5.35
N ALA A 117 10.01 2.35 4.54
CA ALA A 117 9.09 3.12 3.71
C ALA A 117 8.09 4.00 4.50
N THR A 118 7.85 3.70 5.77
CA THR A 118 6.96 4.47 6.65
C THR A 118 7.68 5.46 7.57
N GLN A 119 8.96 5.75 7.34
CA GLN A 119 9.65 6.80 8.08
C GLN A 119 9.02 8.18 7.80
N ALA A 120 8.98 9.04 8.83
CA ALA A 120 8.35 10.36 8.76
C ALA A 120 8.86 11.25 7.62
N LYS A 121 10.12 11.07 7.18
CA LYS A 121 10.69 11.83 6.05
C LYS A 121 10.03 11.56 4.69
N TYR A 122 9.31 10.45 4.54
CA TYR A 122 8.56 10.12 3.32
C TYR A 122 7.08 10.48 3.43
N GLU A 123 6.64 10.94 4.61
CA GLU A 123 5.23 11.11 4.93
C GLU A 123 4.69 12.46 4.45
N TYR A 124 3.49 12.42 3.90
CA TYR A 124 2.60 13.55 3.77
C TYR A 124 1.28 13.26 4.48
N ARG A 125 0.88 14.13 5.40
CA ARG A 125 -0.39 14.04 6.12
C ARG A 125 -1.37 15.06 5.55
N HIS A 126 -2.40 14.57 4.87
CA HIS A 126 -3.44 15.42 4.32
C HIS A 126 -4.52 15.68 5.36
N GLN A 127 -4.62 16.94 5.79
CA GLN A 127 -5.71 17.46 6.60
C GLN A 127 -6.89 17.79 5.70
N TRP A 128 -8.00 17.09 5.93
CA TRP A 128 -9.19 17.23 5.11
C TRP A 128 -9.94 18.53 5.39
N ARG A 129 -10.59 19.06 4.37
CA ARG A 129 -11.66 20.06 4.45
C ARG A 129 -12.90 19.53 3.73
N VAL A 130 -14.09 19.92 4.20
CA VAL A 130 -15.34 19.60 3.49
C VAL A 130 -15.26 20.16 2.07
N GLY A 131 -15.56 19.31 1.08
CA GLY A 131 -15.47 19.64 -0.34
C GLY A 131 -14.13 19.30 -0.99
N ASP A 132 -13.09 18.93 -0.23
CA ASP A 132 -11.84 18.48 -0.82
C ASP A 132 -12.06 17.22 -1.69
N LEU A 133 -11.53 17.27 -2.90
CA LEU A 133 -11.35 16.13 -3.77
C LEU A 133 -9.84 15.83 -3.84
N VAL A 134 -9.43 14.71 -3.27
CA VAL A 134 -8.05 14.24 -3.36
C VAL A 134 -8.01 13.01 -4.25
N ILE A 135 -7.06 13.00 -5.18
CA ILE A 135 -6.75 11.87 -6.03
C ILE A 135 -5.27 11.53 -5.82
N TRP A 136 -4.97 10.26 -5.63
CA TRP A 136 -3.58 9.80 -5.52
C TRP A 136 -3.32 8.58 -6.41
N ASP A 137 -2.04 8.42 -6.76
CA ASP A 137 -1.54 7.30 -7.56
C ASP A 137 -1.21 6.10 -6.66
N ASN A 138 -1.95 5.01 -6.81
CA ASN A 138 -1.79 3.80 -6.02
C ASN A 138 -0.48 3.02 -6.32
N ARG A 139 0.31 3.45 -7.31
CA ARG A 139 1.65 2.90 -7.61
C ARG A 139 2.77 3.73 -7.00
N SER A 140 2.50 4.99 -6.66
CA SER A 140 3.52 5.91 -6.12
C SER A 140 3.43 6.11 -4.61
N VAL A 141 2.29 5.78 -3.99
CA VAL A 141 2.11 5.96 -2.53
C VAL A 141 1.48 4.75 -1.85
N MET A 142 1.88 4.50 -0.60
CA MET A 142 1.03 3.82 0.38
C MET A 142 0.23 4.86 1.15
N HIS A 143 -0.92 4.46 1.72
CA HIS A 143 -1.76 5.36 2.49
C HIS A 143 -2.45 4.66 3.66
N GLN A 144 -2.81 5.46 4.66
CA GLN A 144 -3.57 5.03 5.84
C GLN A 144 -4.59 6.10 6.24
N ALA A 145 -5.77 5.66 6.66
CA ALA A 145 -6.73 6.50 7.36
C ALA A 145 -6.38 6.56 8.85
N ASN A 146 -6.39 7.75 9.42
CA ASN A 146 -6.12 7.93 10.84
C ASN A 146 -7.43 7.93 11.63
N ALA A 147 -7.47 7.11 12.68
CA ALA A 147 -8.59 7.03 13.63
C ALA A 147 -8.35 7.93 14.85
N ASP A 148 -7.70 9.08 14.63
CA ASP A 148 -7.27 10.03 15.66
C ASP A 148 -8.24 11.20 15.84
N TYR A 149 -9.53 10.88 15.86
CA TYR A 149 -10.64 11.81 16.02
C TYR A 149 -11.68 11.26 17.01
N ASP A 150 -12.61 12.10 17.47
CA ASP A 150 -13.65 11.68 18.40
C ASP A 150 -14.55 10.61 17.73
N PRO A 151 -14.69 9.39 18.29
CA PRO A 151 -15.50 8.33 17.69
C PRO A 151 -17.00 8.65 17.61
N ARG A 152 -17.46 9.74 18.25
CA ARG A 152 -18.83 10.26 18.16
C ARG A 152 -19.03 11.19 16.96
N GLU A 153 -17.94 11.68 16.35
CA GLU A 153 -18.00 12.49 15.14
C GLU A 153 -18.03 11.62 13.88
N TYR A 154 -18.70 12.13 12.84
CA TYR A 154 -18.79 11.42 11.56
C TYR A 154 -17.63 11.79 10.64
N ARG A 155 -17.07 10.76 10.01
CA ARG A 155 -16.15 10.87 8.89
C ARG A 155 -16.75 10.18 7.68
N TYR A 156 -17.23 10.98 6.72
CA TYR A 156 -17.92 10.49 5.54
C TYR A 156 -17.28 11.03 4.26
N LEU A 157 -16.78 10.10 3.43
CA LEU A 157 -16.16 10.40 2.15
C LEU A 157 -16.69 9.46 1.08
N TYR A 158 -16.94 9.99 -0.12
CA TYR A 158 -17.17 9.16 -1.30
C TYR A 158 -15.86 8.68 -1.86
N ARG A 159 -15.80 7.42 -2.29
CA ARG A 159 -14.61 6.81 -2.90
C ARG A 159 -14.88 6.33 -4.31
N ILE A 160 -14.01 6.71 -5.24
CA ILE A 160 -13.95 6.12 -6.58
C ILE A 160 -12.55 5.54 -6.79
N MET A 161 -12.51 4.29 -7.27
CA MET A 161 -11.27 3.62 -7.66
C MET A 161 -11.19 3.57 -9.18
N ILE A 162 -10.06 3.99 -9.73
CA ILE A 162 -9.83 4.01 -11.17
C ILE A 162 -9.12 2.71 -11.55
N ALA A 163 -9.70 1.99 -12.51
CA ALA A 163 -9.15 0.74 -13.01
C ALA A 163 -7.66 0.89 -13.41
N GLY A 164 -6.86 -0.11 -13.07
CA GLY A 164 -5.43 -0.12 -13.40
C GLY A 164 -5.06 -1.23 -14.36
N SER A 165 -3.78 -1.27 -14.70
CA SER A 165 -3.13 -2.27 -15.55
C SER A 165 -2.37 -3.30 -14.70
N PRO A 166 -1.88 -4.41 -15.29
CA PRO A 166 -0.93 -5.30 -14.63
C PRO A 166 0.23 -4.57 -13.95
N ILE A 167 0.80 -5.21 -12.92
CA ILE A 167 2.00 -4.71 -12.25
C ILE A 167 3.22 -5.18 -13.06
N GLU A 168 4.08 -4.25 -13.48
CA GLU A 168 5.32 -4.56 -14.18
C GLU A 168 6.52 -4.41 -13.23
N PRO A 169 7.51 -5.32 -13.29
CA PRO A 169 8.73 -5.19 -12.50
C PRO A 169 9.56 -3.99 -12.97
N ALA A 170 10.29 -3.36 -12.05
CA ALA A 170 11.23 -2.28 -12.38
C ALA A 170 12.41 -2.73 -13.24
N PHE A 171 12.80 -4.00 -13.09
CA PHE A 171 13.97 -4.60 -13.71
C PHE A 171 13.58 -5.93 -14.36
N THR A 172 14.26 -6.25 -15.46
CA THR A 172 14.10 -7.49 -16.24
C THR A 172 15.27 -8.42 -16.00
#